data_AF-A0A522KHP2-F1
#
_entry.id   AF-A0A522KHP2-F1
#
_cell.length_a   1.000
_cell.length_b   1.000
_cell.length_c   1.000
_cell.angle_alpha   90.00
_cell.angle_beta   90.00
_cell.angle_gamma   90.00
#
_symmetry.space_group_name_H-M   'P 1'
#
loop_
_entity.id
_entity.type
_entity.pdbx_description
1 polymer ?
#
loop_
_entity_poly.entity_id
_entity_poly.type
_entity_poly.pdbx_seq_one_letter_code
_entity_poly.pdbx_strand_id
1 'polypeptide(L)'
;MDEGKPRTFCFDVRSADPACAYYTAAVTAASQLADDVAHPAPLQSVIPSASAPLVTLALPLDASASDEFSIWTASLGTSYRLHMSSRSTVWKYVLLGHWRDRKLAVADQRGEVTFTTPSAERMPDGRQVLVTRSTSPITLRERPAQRFQLRDITDSPERILIPRLPGARPQCLWREQPGDASTAVSEIFVHC
;
A
#
# COMPACT_ATOMS: atom_id res chain seq x y z
N MET A 1 34.08 -28.80 18.89
CA MET A 1 33.86 -28.71 17.44
C MET A 1 32.66 -27.82 17.25
N ASP A 2 32.92 -26.54 17.04
CA ASP A 2 31.88 -25.55 16.77
C ASP A 2 31.62 -25.66 15.26
N GLU A 3 30.50 -26.29 14.86
CA GLU A 3 30.11 -26.33 13.46
C GLU A 3 29.92 -24.89 13.00
N GLY A 4 30.89 -24.41 12.22
CA GLY A 4 31.01 -23.01 11.84
C GLY A 4 29.75 -22.52 11.15
N LYS A 5 28.96 -21.74 11.88
CA LYS A 5 27.77 -21.09 11.34
C LYS A 5 28.15 -20.38 10.03
N PRO A 6 27.41 -20.60 8.92
CA PRO A 6 27.75 -19.99 7.65
C PRO A 6 27.80 -18.47 7.84
N ARG A 7 28.90 -17.87 7.41
CA ARG A 7 29.05 -16.41 7.43
C ARG A 7 27.98 -15.84 6.48
N THR A 8 27.36 -14.73 6.86
CA THR A 8 26.32 -14.08 6.06
C THR A 8 26.68 -12.62 5.82
N PHE A 9 26.54 -12.15 4.59
CA PHE A 9 26.55 -10.74 4.26
C PHE A 9 25.13 -10.17 4.34
N CYS A 10 24.97 -9.10 5.11
CA CYS A 10 23.70 -8.40 5.23
C CYS A 10 23.69 -7.15 4.32
N PHE A 11 22.66 -7.03 3.50
CA PHE A 11 22.43 -5.86 2.64
C PHE A 11 21.14 -5.17 3.04
N ASP A 12 21.24 -3.89 3.38
CA ASP A 12 20.09 -3.04 3.65
C ASP A 12 19.52 -2.50 2.35
N VAL A 13 18.28 -2.86 2.02
CA VAL A 13 17.56 -2.27 0.89
C VAL A 13 16.88 -1.00 1.37
N ARG A 14 17.26 0.12 0.77
CA ARG A 14 16.69 1.45 1.07
C ARG A 14 16.03 2.03 -0.17
N SER A 15 14.97 2.79 0.05
CA SER A 15 14.32 3.59 -1.00
C SER A 15 14.67 5.06 -0.81
N ALA A 16 14.98 5.74 -1.91
CA ALA A 16 15.11 7.20 -1.93
C ALA A 16 13.75 7.91 -1.78
N ASP A 17 12.65 7.20 -2.04
CA ASP A 17 11.31 7.66 -1.71
C ASP A 17 11.00 7.33 -0.23
N PRO A 18 10.92 8.34 0.66
CA PRO A 18 10.59 8.14 2.06
C PRO A 18 9.17 7.60 2.27
N ALA A 19 8.31 7.69 1.25
CA ALA A 19 6.95 7.17 1.32
C ALA A 19 6.83 5.69 0.91
N CYS A 20 7.91 5.05 0.43
CA CYS A 20 7.87 3.70 -0.13
C CYS A 20 7.29 2.65 0.84
N ALA A 21 7.60 2.76 2.13
CA ALA A 21 7.08 1.86 3.17
C ALA A 21 5.54 1.92 3.32
N TYR A 22 4.91 3.02 2.91
CA TYR A 22 3.47 3.21 3.00
C TYR A 22 2.71 2.49 1.87
N TYR A 23 3.29 2.33 0.68
CA TYR A 23 2.60 1.70 -0.46
C TYR A 23 3.21 0.39 -0.94
N THR A 24 4.35 -0.03 -0.38
CA THR A 24 4.96 -1.33 -0.65
C THR A 24 5.15 -2.14 0.63
N ALA A 25 5.17 -3.45 0.47
CA ALA A 25 5.59 -4.39 1.51
C ALA A 25 6.49 -5.45 0.88
N ALA A 26 7.58 -5.80 1.56
CA ALA A 26 8.40 -6.95 1.18
C ALA A 26 7.57 -8.22 1.34
N VAL A 27 7.59 -9.08 0.33
CA VAL A 27 6.90 -10.37 0.38
C VAL A 27 7.85 -11.36 1.04
N THR A 28 7.54 -11.78 2.27
CA THR A 28 8.38 -12.66 3.09
C THR A 28 8.17 -14.15 2.80
N ALA A 29 7.04 -14.50 2.18
CA ALA A 29 6.78 -15.85 1.72
C ALA A 29 7.16 -15.99 0.25
N ALA A 30 7.75 -17.13 -0.12
CA ALA A 30 7.87 -17.56 -1.50
C ALA A 30 6.48 -17.85 -2.07
N SER A 31 5.67 -16.82 -2.31
CA SER A 31 4.38 -16.96 -2.99
C SER A 31 4.67 -17.24 -4.46
N GLN A 32 4.65 -18.54 -4.76
CA GLN A 32 4.57 -19.20 -6.06
C GLN A 32 4.33 -18.24 -7.24
N LEU A 33 5.43 -17.78 -7.84
CA LEU A 33 5.47 -17.45 -9.26
C LEU A 33 6.23 -18.58 -9.93
N ALA A 34 5.45 -19.47 -10.55
CA ALA A 34 5.97 -20.52 -11.41
C ALA A 34 6.61 -19.85 -12.64
N ASP A 35 7.94 -19.84 -12.71
CA ASP A 35 8.79 -20.04 -13.91
C ASP A 35 10.20 -19.43 -13.85
N ASP A 36 10.71 -18.98 -12.70
CA ASP A 36 12.04 -18.36 -12.66
C ASP A 36 13.08 -19.15 -11.86
N VAL A 37 14.27 -19.30 -12.43
CA VAL A 37 15.45 -20.01 -11.87
C VAL A 37 16.00 -19.32 -10.60
N ALA A 38 15.44 -18.17 -10.22
CA ALA A 38 15.85 -17.36 -9.08
C ALA A 38 15.18 -17.80 -7.77
N HIS A 39 15.97 -17.87 -6.70
CA HIS A 39 15.49 -18.18 -5.36
C HIS A 39 14.92 -16.93 -4.67
N PRO A 40 13.93 -17.09 -3.77
CA PRO A 40 13.45 -15.98 -2.94
C PRO A 40 14.60 -15.45 -2.07
N ALA A 41 14.75 -14.13 -2.01
CA ALA A 41 15.80 -13.54 -1.20
C ALA A 41 15.60 -13.87 0.29
N PRO A 42 16.64 -14.30 1.02
CA PRO A 42 16.56 -14.59 2.45
C PRO A 42 16.40 -13.28 3.23
N LEU A 43 15.18 -12.99 3.65
CA LEU A 43 14.84 -11.75 4.36
C LEU A 43 15.06 -11.93 5.86
N GLN A 44 15.79 -11.01 6.49
CA GLN A 44 15.74 -10.83 7.94
C GLN A 44 14.58 -9.90 8.28
N SER A 45 13.82 -10.24 9.33
CA SER A 45 12.69 -9.42 9.76
C SER A 45 13.18 -8.04 10.19
N VAL A 46 12.76 -6.99 9.48
CA VAL A 46 13.03 -5.61 9.86
C VAL A 46 11.81 -5.06 10.60
N ILE A 47 12.05 -4.40 11.74
CA ILE A 47 11.04 -3.61 12.45
C ILE A 47 10.86 -2.30 11.66
N PRO A 48 9.67 -2.00 11.12
CA PRO A 48 9.49 -0.80 10.32
C PRO A 48 9.64 0.45 11.18
N SER A 49 10.60 1.30 10.80
CA SER A 49 10.80 2.66 11.29
C SER A 49 11.13 3.57 10.09
N ALA A 50 10.88 4.88 10.20
CA ALA A 50 11.10 5.83 9.12
C ALA A 50 12.57 5.90 8.62
N SER A 51 13.52 5.42 9.44
CA SER A 51 14.95 5.31 9.09
C SER A 51 15.43 3.85 8.96
N ALA A 52 14.54 2.87 9.10
CA ALA A 52 14.90 1.47 8.93
C ALA A 52 14.98 1.11 7.43
N PRO A 53 15.83 0.14 7.06
CA PRO A 53 15.79 -0.44 5.73
C PRO A 53 14.40 -1.01 5.44
N LEU A 54 13.98 -0.98 4.17
CA LEU A 54 12.72 -1.62 3.74
C LEU A 54 12.78 -3.12 4.01
N VAL A 55 13.94 -3.71 3.78
CA VAL A 55 14.27 -5.09 4.11
C VAL A 55 15.78 -5.24 4.22
N THR A 56 16.24 -6.18 5.06
CA THR A 56 17.63 -6.60 5.12
C THR A 56 17.74 -7.99 4.52
N LEU A 57 18.57 -8.13 3.48
CA LEU A 57 18.85 -9.40 2.82
C LEU A 57 20.06 -10.05 3.50
N ALA A 58 20.00 -11.34 3.82
CA ALA A 58 21.13 -12.08 4.41
C ALA A 58 21.65 -13.16 3.47
N LEU A 59 22.61 -12.81 2.63
CA LEU A 59 23.17 -13.73 1.63
C LEU A 59 24.31 -14.56 2.23
N PRO A 60 24.46 -15.85 1.85
CA PRO A 60 25.58 -16.66 2.31
C PRO A 60 26.89 -16.08 1.79
N LEU A 61 27.89 -16.02 2.67
CA LEU A 61 29.25 -15.68 2.31
C LEU A 61 30.02 -16.97 2.01
N ASP A 62 30.39 -17.14 0.76
CA ASP A 62 31.38 -18.12 0.36
C ASP A 62 32.78 -17.60 0.72
N ALA A 63 33.35 -18.13 1.80
CA ALA A 63 34.68 -17.75 2.27
C ALA A 63 35.81 -18.18 1.32
N SER A 64 35.51 -18.97 0.28
CA SER A 64 36.47 -19.36 -0.75
C SER A 64 36.49 -18.41 -1.95
N ALA A 65 35.55 -17.46 -2.02
CA ALA A 65 35.50 -16.46 -3.08
C ALA A 65 36.52 -15.34 -2.86
N SER A 66 37.09 -14.85 -3.97
CA SER A 66 37.99 -13.69 -4.02
C SER A 66 37.34 -12.42 -3.43
N ASP A 67 38.16 -11.46 -2.99
CA ASP A 67 37.71 -10.13 -2.50
C ASP A 67 36.99 -9.29 -3.59
N GLU A 68 36.95 -9.78 -4.83
CA GLU A 68 36.27 -9.14 -5.94
C GLU A 68 34.76 -9.48 -5.97
N PHE A 69 33.93 -8.44 -5.90
CA PHE A 69 32.46 -8.54 -5.85
C PHE A 69 31.87 -9.43 -6.96
N SER A 70 32.33 -9.28 -8.20
CA SER A 70 31.84 -10.06 -9.34
C SER A 70 32.09 -11.57 -9.17
N ILE A 71 33.26 -11.94 -8.66
CA ILE A 71 33.63 -13.35 -8.43
C ILE A 71 32.79 -13.94 -7.30
N TRP A 72 32.62 -13.19 -6.20
CA TRP A 72 31.74 -13.61 -5.11
C TRP A 72 30.28 -13.77 -5.55
N THR A 73 29.73 -12.83 -6.33
CA THR A 73 28.35 -12.97 -6.83
C THR A 73 28.17 -14.18 -7.75
N ALA A 74 29.19 -14.53 -8.54
CA ALA A 74 29.17 -15.74 -9.36
C ALA A 74 29.28 -17.02 -8.51
N SER A 75 30.02 -16.98 -7.40
CA SER A 75 30.21 -18.14 -6.51
C SER A 75 28.95 -18.52 -5.73
N LEU A 76 28.01 -17.59 -5.57
CA LEU A 76 26.68 -17.90 -5.01
C LEU A 76 25.95 -18.97 -5.83
N GLY A 77 26.29 -19.17 -7.10
CA GLY A 77 25.72 -20.20 -7.97
C GLY A 77 24.21 -20.06 -8.20
N THR A 78 23.62 -18.93 -7.79
CA THR A 78 22.19 -18.69 -7.80
C THR A 78 21.88 -17.19 -7.85
N SER A 79 20.70 -16.87 -8.38
CA SER A 79 20.17 -15.50 -8.37
C SER A 79 19.09 -15.38 -7.31
N TYR A 80 19.11 -14.28 -6.55
CA TYR A 80 18.06 -13.98 -5.56
C TYR A 80 17.12 -12.89 -6.08
N ARG A 81 15.83 -13.07 -5.85
CA ARG A 81 14.81 -12.07 -6.19
C ARG A 81 14.10 -11.56 -4.94
N LEU A 82 14.08 -10.24 -4.79
CA LEU A 82 13.24 -9.56 -3.81
C LEU A 82 11.91 -9.18 -4.47
N HIS A 83 10.81 -9.73 -3.96
CA HIS A 83 9.47 -9.34 -4.37
C HIS A 83 8.92 -8.26 -3.43
N MET A 84 8.39 -7.18 -4.01
CA MET A 84 7.66 -6.15 -3.29
C MET A 84 6.22 -6.10 -3.84
N SER A 85 5.24 -6.23 -2.96
CA SER A 85 3.83 -6.11 -3.32
C SER A 85 3.33 -4.69 -3.02
N SER A 86 2.52 -4.14 -3.92
CA SER A 86 1.74 -2.93 -3.62
C SER A 86 0.74 -3.21 -2.51
N ARG A 87 0.64 -2.31 -1.53
CA ARG A 87 -0.38 -2.38 -0.49
C ARG A 87 -1.75 -2.05 -1.06
N SER A 88 -2.79 -2.66 -0.52
CA SER A 88 -4.18 -2.31 -0.81
C SER A 88 -4.81 -1.67 0.42
N THR A 89 -5.59 -0.60 0.22
CA THR A 89 -6.20 0.18 1.29
C THR A 89 -7.68 0.43 1.03
N VAL A 90 -8.48 0.54 2.09
CA VAL A 90 -9.83 1.08 1.95
C VAL A 90 -9.73 2.57 1.68
N TRP A 91 -10.44 3.07 0.68
CA TRP A 91 -10.46 4.50 0.37
C TRP A 91 -11.64 5.13 1.09
N LYS A 92 -11.37 6.12 1.94
CA LYS A 92 -12.37 6.90 2.68
C LYS A 92 -12.42 8.31 2.11
N TYR A 93 -13.53 8.67 1.49
CA TYR A 93 -13.77 10.04 1.08
C TYR A 93 -14.42 10.80 2.23
N VAL A 94 -13.75 11.87 2.68
CA VAL A 94 -14.25 12.81 3.68
C VAL A 94 -14.75 14.05 2.94
N LEU A 95 -16.08 14.17 2.82
CA LEU A 95 -16.74 15.23 2.10
C LEU A 95 -16.99 16.42 3.03
N LEU A 96 -16.26 17.50 2.78
CA LEU A 96 -16.32 18.74 3.54
C LEU A 96 -17.21 19.74 2.78
N GLY A 97 -18.08 20.46 3.49
CA GLY A 97 -18.98 21.45 2.91
C GLY A 97 -20.46 21.19 3.20
N HIS A 98 -21.34 21.90 2.49
CA HIS A 98 -22.78 21.85 2.68
C HIS A 98 -23.44 20.74 1.85
N TRP A 99 -23.32 19.50 2.33
CA TRP A 99 -23.89 18.30 1.69
C TRP A 99 -25.14 17.74 2.38
N ARG A 100 -25.54 18.31 3.51
CA ARG A 100 -26.49 17.71 4.45
C ARG A 100 -27.89 17.44 3.88
N ASP A 101 -28.31 18.24 2.91
CA ASP A 101 -29.65 18.13 2.31
C ASP A 101 -29.66 17.28 1.03
N ARG A 102 -28.53 16.63 0.70
CA ARG A 102 -28.35 15.85 -0.52
C ARG A 102 -28.11 14.39 -0.21
N LYS A 103 -28.74 13.51 -0.99
CA LYS A 103 -28.36 12.10 -1.07
C LYS A 103 -27.20 11.98 -2.04
N LEU A 104 -26.03 11.63 -1.53
CA LEU A 104 -24.81 11.52 -2.34
C LEU A 104 -24.47 10.06 -2.60
N ALA A 105 -23.77 9.80 -3.71
CA ALA A 105 -23.16 8.52 -4.00
C ALA A 105 -21.80 8.70 -4.68
N VAL A 106 -20.87 7.80 -4.37
CA VAL A 106 -19.62 7.66 -5.12
C VAL A 106 -19.79 6.52 -6.11
N ALA A 107 -19.60 6.83 -7.39
CA ALA A 107 -19.80 5.88 -8.47
C ALA A 107 -18.49 5.62 -9.22
N ASP A 108 -18.18 4.36 -9.44
CA ASP A 108 -17.17 3.94 -10.41
C ASP A 108 -17.83 3.75 -11.78
N GLN A 109 -17.33 4.44 -12.79
CA GLN A 109 -17.83 4.30 -14.16
C GLN A 109 -17.61 2.90 -14.73
N ARG A 110 -16.63 2.15 -14.20
CA ARG A 110 -16.34 0.77 -14.63
C ARG A 110 -17.07 -0.28 -13.81
N GLY A 111 -17.65 0.09 -12.67
CA GLY A 111 -18.32 -0.83 -11.76
C GLY A 111 -17.38 -1.82 -11.05
N GLU A 112 -16.07 -1.56 -11.03
CA GLU A 112 -15.07 -2.44 -10.41
C GLU A 112 -15.03 -2.25 -8.88
N VAL A 113 -15.36 -1.04 -8.42
CA VAL A 113 -15.35 -0.68 -7.00
C VAL A 113 -16.70 -0.13 -6.59
N THR A 114 -17.21 -0.61 -5.46
CA THR A 114 -18.43 -0.08 -4.82
C THR A 114 -18.09 0.67 -3.55
N PHE A 115 -18.98 1.58 -3.17
CA PHE A 115 -18.83 2.44 -2.00
C PHE A 115 -20.03 2.30 -1.07
N THR A 116 -19.80 2.45 0.23
CA THR A 116 -20.86 2.53 1.22
C THR A 116 -21.70 3.78 1.01
N THR A 117 -22.97 3.75 1.41
CA THR A 117 -23.79 4.95 1.48
C THR A 117 -23.10 6.01 2.35
N PRO A 118 -23.02 7.28 1.91
CA PRO A 118 -22.46 8.34 2.72
C PRO A 118 -23.19 8.47 4.06
N SER A 119 -22.43 8.57 5.14
CA SER A 119 -22.93 8.68 6.51
C SER A 119 -22.28 9.86 7.22
N ALA A 120 -22.95 10.45 8.20
CA ALA A 120 -22.38 11.54 8.97
C ALA A 120 -21.35 11.01 9.97
N GLU A 121 -20.17 11.62 10.00
CA GLU A 121 -19.11 11.36 10.98
C GLU A 121 -18.70 12.69 11.64
N ARG A 122 -18.23 12.64 12.89
CA ARG A 122 -17.69 13.81 13.59
C ARG A 122 -16.17 13.76 13.54
N MET A 123 -15.57 14.80 12.97
CA MET A 123 -14.13 15.00 12.94
C MET A 123 -13.58 15.32 14.35
N PRO A 124 -12.27 15.13 14.60
CA PRO A 124 -11.65 15.45 15.89
C PRO A 124 -11.82 16.92 16.32
N ASP A 125 -11.98 17.84 15.37
CA ASP A 125 -12.26 19.27 15.59
C ASP A 125 -13.74 19.56 15.95
N GLY A 126 -14.59 18.53 16.04
CA GLY A 126 -16.01 18.62 16.35
C GLY A 126 -16.91 18.88 15.14
N ARG A 127 -16.36 19.17 13.95
CA ARG A 127 -17.12 19.40 12.73
C ARG A 127 -17.77 18.10 12.24
N GLN A 128 -19.02 18.20 11.78
CA GLN A 128 -19.67 17.06 11.12
C GLN A 128 -19.36 17.08 9.62
N VAL A 129 -19.09 15.89 9.10
CA VAL A 129 -18.72 15.64 7.70
C VAL A 129 -19.49 14.44 7.18
N LEU A 130 -19.63 14.32 5.86
CA LEU A 130 -20.10 13.07 5.27
C LEU A 130 -18.91 12.20 4.89
N VAL A 131 -19.00 10.91 5.19
CA VAL A 131 -17.97 9.93 4.85
C VAL A 131 -18.55 8.79 4.04
N THR A 132 -17.78 8.31 3.08
CA THR A 132 -18.08 7.09 2.32
C THR A 132 -16.80 6.31 2.09
N ARG A 133 -16.88 4.98 2.15
CA ARG A 133 -15.75 4.08 2.11
C ARG A 133 -15.90 3.11 0.95
N SER A 134 -14.79 2.74 0.30
CA SER A 134 -14.82 1.60 -0.62
C SER A 134 -15.17 0.33 0.17
N THR A 135 -15.97 -0.54 -0.43
CA THR A 135 -16.40 -1.81 0.19
C THR A 135 -15.29 -2.86 0.18
N SER A 136 -14.31 -2.69 -0.71
CA SER A 136 -13.12 -3.52 -0.82
C SER A 136 -11.83 -2.66 -0.83
N PRO A 137 -10.69 -3.21 -0.40
CA PRO A 137 -9.40 -2.54 -0.51
C PRO A 137 -9.00 -2.35 -1.98
N ILE A 138 -8.42 -1.18 -2.28
CA ILE A 138 -7.95 -0.79 -3.61
C ILE A 138 -6.42 -0.74 -3.58
N THR A 139 -5.78 -1.37 -4.56
CA THR A 139 -4.31 -1.37 -4.69
C THR A 139 -3.79 0.06 -4.88
N LEU A 140 -2.85 0.46 -4.02
CA LEU A 140 -2.18 1.75 -4.10
C LEU A 140 -1.25 1.79 -5.32
N ARG A 141 -1.31 2.90 -6.05
CA ARG A 141 -0.43 3.21 -7.18
C ARG A 141 -0.10 4.69 -7.14
N GLU A 142 1.09 5.07 -7.59
CA GLU A 142 1.47 6.48 -7.78
C GLU A 142 0.43 7.23 -8.63
N ARG A 143 -0.10 6.54 -9.65
CA ARG A 143 -1.14 7.06 -10.54
C ARG A 143 -2.31 6.08 -10.57
N PRO A 144 -3.32 6.26 -9.69
CA PRO A 144 -4.50 5.42 -9.68
C PRO A 144 -5.27 5.54 -11.00
N ALA A 145 -5.65 4.41 -11.58
CA ALA A 145 -6.42 4.36 -12.82
C ALA A 145 -7.91 4.63 -12.58
N GLN A 146 -8.36 4.45 -11.33
CA GLN A 146 -9.75 4.63 -10.91
C GLN A 146 -10.21 6.08 -11.14
N ARG A 147 -11.42 6.22 -11.68
CA ARG A 147 -12.06 7.51 -11.98
C ARG A 147 -13.44 7.54 -11.33
N PHE A 148 -13.44 7.71 -10.01
CA PHE A 148 -14.68 7.79 -9.25
C PHE A 148 -15.35 9.15 -9.42
N GLN A 149 -16.68 9.15 -9.42
CA GLN A 149 -17.50 10.35 -9.52
C GLN A 149 -18.23 10.58 -8.21
N LEU A 150 -18.43 11.84 -7.83
CA LEU A 150 -19.42 12.19 -6.82
C LEU A 150 -20.72 12.58 -7.53
N ARG A 151 -21.82 11.92 -7.16
CA ARG A 151 -23.15 12.17 -7.72
C ARG A 151 -24.12 12.61 -6.63
N ASP A 152 -25.01 13.50 -7.01
CA ASP A 152 -26.24 13.81 -6.30
C ASP A 152 -27.34 12.90 -6.85
N ILE A 153 -27.86 12.05 -5.97
CA ILE A 153 -28.93 11.08 -6.26
C ILE A 153 -30.21 11.44 -5.52
N THR A 154 -30.36 12.70 -5.10
CA THR A 154 -31.57 13.19 -4.42
C THR A 154 -32.79 13.11 -5.33
N ASP A 155 -32.62 13.55 -6.58
CA ASP A 155 -33.65 13.62 -7.60
C ASP A 155 -33.26 12.80 -8.84
N SER A 156 -34.26 12.45 -9.66
CA SER A 156 -34.05 11.84 -10.97
C SER A 156 -34.25 12.88 -12.08
N PRO A 157 -33.30 13.06 -13.01
CA PRO A 157 -32.09 12.26 -13.21
C PRO A 157 -30.95 12.60 -12.22
N GLU A 158 -30.11 11.60 -11.92
CA GLU A 158 -28.90 11.81 -11.10
C GLU A 158 -28.00 12.90 -11.70
N ARG A 159 -27.41 13.73 -10.84
CA ARG A 159 -26.50 14.80 -11.26
C ARG A 159 -25.06 14.49 -10.86
N ILE A 160 -24.13 14.57 -11.81
CA ILE A 160 -22.70 14.51 -11.50
C ILE A 160 -22.28 15.85 -10.88
N LEU A 161 -21.79 15.81 -9.64
CA LEU A 161 -21.26 16.97 -8.93
C LEU A 161 -19.76 17.12 -9.16
N ILE A 162 -19.03 16.00 -9.06
CA ILE A 162 -17.59 15.95 -9.30
C ILE A 162 -17.33 14.82 -10.30
N PRO A 163 -16.87 15.13 -11.53
CA PRO A 163 -16.67 14.12 -12.57
C PRO A 163 -15.46 13.21 -12.30
N ARG A 164 -14.52 13.66 -11.46
CA ARG A 164 -13.36 12.88 -11.05
C ARG A 164 -12.93 13.25 -9.64
N LEU A 165 -13.17 12.35 -8.70
CA LEU A 165 -12.68 12.45 -7.34
C LEU A 165 -11.16 12.27 -7.28
N PRO A 166 -10.48 12.93 -6.32
CA PRO A 166 -9.07 12.69 -6.05
C PRO A 166 -8.82 11.23 -5.67
N GLY A 167 -7.66 10.69 -6.07
CA GLY A 167 -7.22 9.35 -5.67
C GLY A 167 -6.44 9.35 -4.37
N ALA A 168 -6.29 8.19 -3.75
CA ALA A 168 -5.41 8.02 -2.59
C ALA A 168 -3.98 8.42 -2.95
N ARG A 169 -3.33 9.14 -2.03
CA ARG A 169 -1.89 9.41 -2.10
C ARG A 169 -1.17 8.55 -1.07
N PRO A 170 0.00 7.98 -1.40
CA PRO A 170 0.73 7.13 -0.47
C PRO A 170 1.17 7.82 0.83
N GLN A 171 1.23 9.16 0.82
CA GLN A 171 1.67 9.97 1.96
C GLN A 171 0.58 10.15 3.04
N CYS A 172 -0.67 9.79 2.76
CA CYS A 172 -1.82 9.98 3.67
C CYS A 172 -2.46 8.63 4.02
N LEU A 173 -1.68 7.70 4.57
CA LEU A 173 -2.20 6.42 5.06
C LEU A 173 -2.38 6.46 6.57
N TRP A 174 -3.61 6.20 6.99
CA TRP A 174 -3.95 5.95 8.38
C TRP A 174 -4.31 4.48 8.58
N ARG A 175 -4.23 4.02 9.82
CA ARG A 175 -4.86 2.77 10.23
C ARG A 175 -6.17 3.14 10.90
N GLU A 176 -7.29 2.70 10.33
CA GLU A 176 -8.55 2.67 11.06
C GLU A 176 -8.74 1.25 11.61
N GLN A 177 -9.38 1.15 12.76
CA GLN A 177 -9.81 -0.11 13.32
C GLN A 177 -11.34 -0.17 13.32
N PRO A 178 -11.98 -0.44 12.17
CA PRO A 178 -13.39 -0.77 12.17
C PRO A 178 -13.55 -2.19 12.76
N GLY A 179 -13.98 -2.29 14.01
CA GLY A 179 -14.14 -3.56 14.72
C GLY A 179 -12.82 -4.15 15.23
N ASP A 180 -12.57 -5.44 14.99
CA ASP A 180 -11.44 -6.19 15.58
C ASP A 180 -10.21 -6.30 14.66
N ALA A 181 -10.25 -5.75 13.44
CA ALA A 181 -9.16 -5.81 12.47
C ALA A 181 -8.68 -4.40 12.07
N SER A 182 -7.40 -4.11 12.31
CA SER A 182 -6.73 -2.89 11.82
C SER A 182 -6.66 -2.91 10.29
N THR A 183 -7.46 -2.07 9.64
CA THR A 183 -7.46 -1.92 8.18
C THR A 183 -6.69 -0.67 7.78
N ALA A 184 -5.82 -0.78 6.78
CA ALA A 184 -5.15 0.39 6.22
C ALA A 184 -6.16 1.22 5.41
N VAL A 185 -6.28 2.50 5.74
CA VAL A 185 -7.22 3.44 5.15
C VAL A 185 -6.47 4.60 4.52
N SER A 186 -6.87 4.96 3.30
CA SER A 186 -6.47 6.21 2.66
C SER A 186 -7.59 7.22 2.85
N GLU A 187 -7.37 8.22 3.71
CA GLU A 187 -8.30 9.33 3.87
C GLU A 187 -8.07 10.35 2.75
N ILE A 188 -9.16 10.70 2.06
CA ILE A 188 -9.13 11.60 0.93
C ILE A 188 -10.15 12.71 1.18
N PHE A 189 -9.66 13.90 1.47
CA PHE A 189 -10.48 15.07 1.73
C PHE A 189 -10.96 15.70 0.43
N VAL A 190 -12.26 15.90 0.32
CA VAL A 190 -12.92 16.54 -0.81
C VAL A 190 -13.55 17.81 -0.29
N HIS A 191 -13.01 18.95 -0.74
CA HIS A 191 -13.53 20.28 -0.41
C HIS A 191 -14.33 20.79 -1.59
N CYS A 192 -15.55 21.24 -1.33
CA CYS A 192 -16.39 21.88 -2.32
C CYS A 192 -17.30 22.94 -1.68
#